data_AF-A0A0K2ZV58-F1
#
_entry.id   AF-A0A0K2ZV58-F1
#
_cell.length_a   1.000
_cell.length_b   1.000
_cell.length_c   1.000
_cell.angle_alpha   90.00
_cell.angle_beta   90.00
_cell.angle_gamma   90.00
#
_symmetry.space_group_name_H-M   'P 1'
#
loop_
_entity.id
_entity.type
_entity.pdbx_description
1 polymer ?
#
loop_
_entity_poly.entity_id
_entity_poly.type
_entity_poly.pdbx_seq_one_letter_code
_entity_poly.pdbx_strand_id
1 'polypeptide(L)'
;MNAWIQPLGAAARRWLAGVGTAAAARVPPPGILPQLRVECEAMARYALEHGMTVPPELVARLSALLDGIAPSAAGSEHGAYELAVTHRRLAQIIRPATPQAVFLLDAERRRRHWATLLGPLPLVRALTATSLLFLFAVVASALSDDVSADNVRLGFLDSSGSVLLWNAVFLLSCAGLGASFSSLFQVHRYVANATYDPKFDASYGARMILGLIAGLILVEVLPGDLFESGGMRTFGKPTLAMLGGFSATAVYRLLQRLVDSMETLVRGDAAAQTQATLEVQRVGNDSERMRWQGELAAQLMALQQSIDAGTPPAAVQQRLADFARAVLQADNPALPAALPKPD
;
A
#
# COMPACT_ATOMS: atom_id res chain seq x y z
N MET A 1 7.57 -27.98 26.87
CA MET A 1 7.61 -26.68 26.15
C MET A 1 6.78 -26.64 24.85
N ASN A 2 5.86 -27.60 24.57
CA ASN A 2 5.12 -27.67 23.28
C ASN A 2 3.59 -27.48 23.39
N ALA A 3 3.03 -27.17 24.56
CA ALA A 3 1.58 -27.14 24.77
C ALA A 3 0.92 -25.77 24.46
N TRP A 4 1.68 -24.68 24.40
CA TRP A 4 1.14 -23.31 24.27
C TRP A 4 1.17 -22.73 22.84
N ILE A 5 1.89 -23.34 21.90
CA ILE A 5 1.96 -22.90 20.49
C ILE A 5 0.79 -23.49 19.67
N GLN A 6 0.29 -24.67 20.06
CA GLN A 6 -0.87 -25.33 19.47
C GLN A 6 -2.16 -24.48 19.49
N PRO A 7 -2.56 -23.83 20.61
CA PRO A 7 -3.78 -23.03 20.65
C PRO A 7 -3.68 -21.74 19.84
N LEU A 8 -2.51 -21.11 19.74
CA LEU A 8 -2.28 -19.91 18.91
C LEU A 8 -2.36 -20.24 17.42
N GLY A 9 -1.75 -21.35 16.99
CA GLY A 9 -1.90 -21.85 15.61
C GLY A 9 -3.32 -22.34 15.30
N ALA A 10 -4.05 -22.87 16.28
CA ALA A 10 -5.44 -23.27 16.13
C ALA A 10 -6.40 -22.08 16.14
N ALA A 11 -6.11 -21.02 16.91
CA ALA A 11 -6.86 -19.77 16.92
C ALA A 11 -6.61 -18.98 15.64
N ALA A 12 -5.36 -18.88 15.16
CA ALA A 12 -5.03 -18.30 13.87
C ALA A 12 -5.65 -19.11 12.71
N ARG A 13 -5.63 -20.46 12.77
CA ARG A 13 -6.33 -21.30 11.80
C ARG A 13 -7.84 -21.21 11.91
N ARG A 14 -8.43 -21.08 13.09
CA ARG A 14 -9.88 -20.84 13.29
C ARG A 14 -10.29 -19.42 12.91
N TRP A 15 -9.37 -18.46 12.97
CA TRP A 15 -9.60 -17.09 12.54
C TRP A 15 -9.46 -16.99 11.01
N LEU A 16 -8.44 -17.58 10.40
CA LEU A 16 -8.32 -17.73 8.94
C LEU A 16 -9.45 -18.61 8.37
N ALA A 17 -9.81 -19.69 9.05
CA ALA A 17 -10.97 -20.50 8.69
C ALA A 17 -12.26 -19.74 8.95
N GLY A 18 -12.42 -19.01 10.06
CA GLY A 18 -13.62 -18.23 10.39
C GLY A 18 -13.89 -17.07 9.44
N VAL A 19 -12.82 -16.40 8.97
CA VAL A 19 -12.87 -15.39 7.90
C VAL A 19 -13.15 -16.06 6.54
N GLY A 20 -12.71 -17.30 6.33
CA GLY A 20 -13.03 -18.11 5.14
C GLY A 20 -14.37 -18.86 5.17
N THR A 21 -14.96 -19.11 6.34
CA THR A 21 -16.18 -19.93 6.53
C THR A 21 -17.41 -19.11 6.87
N ALA A 22 -17.27 -17.80 7.13
CA ALA A 22 -18.40 -16.89 7.00
C ALA A 22 -18.87 -16.78 5.53
N ALA A 23 -18.07 -17.31 4.58
CA ALA A 23 -18.55 -17.64 3.25
C ALA A 23 -19.45 -18.88 3.29
N ALA A 24 -20.75 -18.60 3.22
CA ALA A 24 -21.79 -19.50 2.75
C ALA A 24 -22.15 -20.69 3.65
N ALA A 25 -23.06 -20.43 4.60
CA ALA A 25 -24.21 -21.31 4.69
C ALA A 25 -24.90 -21.28 3.31
N ARG A 26 -24.50 -22.19 2.40
CA ARG A 26 -25.13 -22.39 1.10
C ARG A 26 -26.53 -22.95 1.31
N VAL A 27 -27.46 -22.08 1.70
CA VAL A 27 -28.82 -22.18 1.20
C VAL A 27 -28.68 -22.15 -0.33
N PRO A 28 -29.30 -23.07 -1.09
CA PRO A 28 -29.26 -23.00 -2.55
C PRO A 28 -29.64 -21.58 -2.96
N PRO A 29 -28.93 -20.94 -3.92
CA PRO A 29 -29.26 -19.58 -4.29
C PRO A 29 -30.74 -19.57 -4.66
N PRO A 30 -31.58 -18.75 -4.01
CA PRO A 30 -32.94 -18.57 -4.48
C PRO A 30 -32.85 -18.21 -5.97
N GLY A 31 -33.83 -18.63 -6.77
CA GLY A 31 -33.88 -18.18 -8.16
C GLY A 31 -33.69 -16.66 -8.27
N ILE A 32 -33.23 -16.18 -9.43
CA ILE A 32 -32.92 -14.74 -9.62
C ILE A 32 -34.13 -13.85 -9.25
N LEU A 33 -35.34 -14.31 -9.53
CA LEU A 33 -36.58 -13.59 -9.22
C LEU A 33 -36.89 -13.47 -7.72
N PRO A 34 -36.92 -14.55 -6.91
CA PRO A 34 -37.09 -14.41 -5.47
C PRO A 34 -35.99 -13.57 -4.83
N GLN A 35 -34.74 -13.63 -5.32
CA GLN A 35 -33.68 -12.74 -4.82
C GLN A 35 -33.97 -11.26 -5.13
N LEU A 36 -34.30 -10.93 -6.38
CA LEU A 36 -34.65 -9.57 -6.80
C LEU A 36 -35.81 -8.99 -5.97
N ARG A 37 -36.81 -9.81 -5.62
CA ARG A 37 -37.95 -9.37 -4.80
C ARG A 37 -37.51 -8.92 -3.41
N VAL A 38 -36.73 -9.75 -2.73
CA VAL A 38 -36.29 -9.45 -1.35
C VAL A 38 -35.33 -8.26 -1.35
N GLU A 39 -34.46 -8.13 -2.36
CA GLU A 39 -33.59 -6.95 -2.51
C GLU A 39 -34.40 -5.67 -2.76
N CYS A 40 -35.37 -5.68 -3.68
CA CYS A 40 -36.27 -4.54 -3.92
C CYS A 40 -37.02 -4.09 -2.67
N GLU A 41 -37.54 -5.05 -1.89
CA GLU A 41 -38.24 -4.77 -0.65
C GLU A 41 -37.31 -4.16 0.41
N ALA A 42 -36.11 -4.71 0.58
CA ALA A 42 -35.10 -4.18 1.48
C ALA A 42 -34.66 -2.76 1.09
N MET A 43 -34.42 -2.50 -0.20
CA MET A 43 -34.08 -1.16 -0.71
C MET A 43 -35.20 -0.14 -0.49
N ALA A 44 -36.45 -0.52 -0.72
CA ALA A 44 -37.60 0.36 -0.50
C ALA A 44 -37.75 0.71 0.98
N ARG A 45 -37.64 -0.26 1.89
CA ARG A 45 -37.67 0.01 3.34
C ARG A 45 -36.51 0.90 3.77
N TYR A 46 -35.29 0.62 3.31
CA TYR A 46 -34.13 1.46 3.60
C TYR A 46 -34.35 2.90 3.16
N ALA A 47 -34.85 3.11 1.95
CA ALA A 47 -35.13 4.45 1.42
C ALA A 47 -36.19 5.20 2.23
N LEU A 48 -37.26 4.52 2.65
CA LEU A 48 -38.30 5.10 3.50
C LEU A 48 -37.79 5.42 4.91
N GLU A 49 -37.01 4.52 5.52
CA GLU A 49 -36.44 4.72 6.87
C GLU A 49 -35.43 5.86 6.93
N HIS A 50 -34.64 6.06 5.87
CA HIS A 50 -33.63 7.12 5.79
C HIS A 50 -34.19 8.43 5.21
N GLY A 51 -35.50 8.52 4.99
CA GLY A 51 -36.17 9.73 4.50
C GLY A 51 -35.79 10.12 3.06
N MET A 52 -35.36 9.15 2.24
CA MET A 52 -35.04 9.40 0.84
C MET A 52 -36.31 9.64 0.01
N THR A 53 -36.22 10.51 -0.99
CA THR A 53 -37.35 10.87 -1.86
C THR A 53 -37.63 9.73 -2.84
N VAL A 54 -38.48 8.78 -2.42
CA VAL A 54 -38.96 7.70 -3.29
C VAL A 54 -40.25 8.15 -3.98
N PRO A 55 -40.34 8.08 -5.32
CA PRO A 55 -41.58 8.37 -6.03
C PRO A 55 -42.72 7.44 -5.55
N PRO A 56 -43.91 7.98 -5.21
CA PRO A 56 -45.01 7.18 -4.68
C PRO A 56 -45.48 6.10 -5.67
N GLU A 57 -45.40 6.40 -6.97
CA GLU A 57 -45.69 5.45 -8.07
C GLU A 57 -44.77 4.21 -8.02
N LEU A 58 -43.53 4.39 -7.59
CA LEU A 58 -42.54 3.31 -7.54
C LEU A 58 -42.87 2.36 -6.38
N VAL A 59 -43.26 2.89 -5.22
CA VAL A 59 -43.68 2.09 -4.06
C VAL A 59 -44.98 1.34 -4.36
N ALA A 60 -45.97 2.00 -4.97
CA ALA A 60 -47.24 1.39 -5.36
C ALA A 60 -47.06 0.29 -6.43
N ARG A 61 -46.14 0.49 -7.39
CA ARG A 61 -45.81 -0.52 -8.39
C ARG A 61 -45.08 -1.71 -7.77
N LEU A 62 -44.15 -1.46 -6.84
CA LEU A 62 -43.44 -2.52 -6.12
C LEU A 62 -44.41 -3.35 -5.25
N SER A 63 -45.33 -2.71 -4.51
CA SER A 63 -46.32 -3.45 -3.70
C SER A 63 -47.22 -4.33 -4.57
N ALA A 64 -47.69 -3.81 -5.71
CA ALA A 64 -48.48 -4.60 -6.66
C ALA A 64 -47.71 -5.82 -7.22
N LEU A 65 -46.40 -5.67 -7.48
CA LEU A 65 -45.54 -6.76 -7.94
C LEU A 65 -45.20 -7.79 -6.85
N LEU A 66 -45.23 -7.38 -5.58
CA LEU A 66 -45.02 -8.26 -4.43
C LEU A 66 -46.30 -9.02 -4.05
N ASP A 67 -47.47 -8.36 -4.13
CA ASP A 67 -48.79 -8.92 -3.81
C ASP A 67 -49.38 -9.78 -4.95
N GLY A 68 -48.99 -9.52 -6.20
CA GLY A 68 -49.44 -10.22 -7.41
C GLY A 68 -48.92 -11.67 -7.50
N ILE A 69 -49.53 -12.57 -6.74
CA ILE A 69 -49.16 -13.98 -6.65
C ILE A 69 -50.15 -14.84 -7.46
N ALA A 70 -49.91 -14.99 -8.76
CA ALA A 70 -50.33 -16.18 -9.52
C ALA A 70 -49.54 -16.27 -10.85
N PRO A 71 -48.83 -17.38 -11.13
CA PRO A 71 -48.05 -17.52 -12.34
C PRO A 71 -48.94 -17.87 -13.53
N SER A 72 -49.25 -16.89 -14.37
CA SER A 72 -49.38 -17.16 -15.80
C SER A 72 -47.98 -17.10 -16.40
N ALA A 73 -47.57 -18.11 -17.19
CA ALA A 73 -46.24 -18.19 -17.79
C ALA A 73 -45.89 -16.95 -18.66
N ALA A 74 -46.89 -16.27 -19.23
CA ALA A 74 -46.72 -15.02 -19.95
C ALA A 74 -46.63 -13.79 -19.02
N GLY A 75 -47.27 -13.85 -17.84
CA GLY A 75 -47.20 -12.80 -16.82
C GLY A 75 -45.90 -12.81 -16.00
N SER A 76 -45.23 -13.97 -15.92
CA SER A 76 -43.97 -14.10 -15.16
C SER A 76 -42.80 -13.38 -15.83
N GLU A 77 -42.72 -13.36 -17.16
CA GLU A 77 -41.65 -12.64 -17.89
C GLU A 77 -41.82 -11.13 -17.80
N HIS A 78 -43.06 -10.63 -17.95
CA HIS A 78 -43.36 -9.21 -17.82
C HIS A 78 -43.15 -8.71 -16.38
N GLY A 79 -43.58 -9.49 -15.38
CA GLY A 79 -43.34 -9.18 -13.97
C GLY A 79 -41.85 -9.22 -13.59
N ALA A 80 -41.07 -10.14 -14.19
CA ALA A 80 -39.62 -10.20 -14.02
C ALA A 80 -38.92 -8.93 -14.57
N TYR A 81 -39.32 -8.50 -15.76
CA TYR A 81 -38.79 -7.29 -16.39
C TYR A 81 -39.11 -6.03 -15.57
N GLU A 82 -40.38 -5.86 -15.17
CA GLU A 82 -40.82 -4.72 -14.35
C GLU A 82 -40.11 -4.68 -12.98
N LEU A 83 -39.86 -5.84 -12.38
CA LEU A 83 -39.09 -5.94 -11.13
C LEU A 83 -37.63 -5.52 -11.33
N ALA A 84 -37.00 -5.93 -12.44
CA ALA A 84 -35.63 -5.53 -12.77
C ALA A 84 -35.51 -4.03 -13.06
N VAL A 85 -36.49 -3.43 -13.73
CA VAL A 85 -36.55 -1.98 -13.96
C VAL A 85 -36.72 -1.24 -12.63
N THR A 86 -37.60 -1.73 -11.75
CA THR A 86 -37.83 -1.17 -10.41
C THR A 86 -36.57 -1.27 -9.54
N HIS A 87 -35.87 -2.42 -9.58
CA HIS A 87 -34.58 -2.62 -8.92
C HIS A 87 -33.55 -1.58 -9.36
N ARG A 88 -33.38 -1.36 -10.67
CA ARG A 88 -32.44 -0.37 -11.22
C ARG A 88 -32.77 1.05 -10.74
N ARG A 89 -34.05 1.43 -10.70
CA ARG A 89 -34.47 2.76 -10.24
C ARG A 89 -34.22 2.94 -8.74
N LEU A 90 -34.55 1.94 -7.93
CA LEU A 90 -34.23 1.95 -6.49
C LEU A 90 -32.73 2.03 -6.24
N ALA A 91 -31.94 1.25 -6.97
CA ALA A 91 -30.48 1.26 -6.90
C ALA A 91 -29.87 2.63 -7.21
N GLN A 92 -30.53 3.45 -8.05
CA GLN A 92 -30.10 4.82 -8.32
C GLN A 92 -30.46 5.78 -7.18
N ILE A 93 -31.64 5.62 -6.57
CA ILE A 93 -32.11 6.46 -5.46
C ILE A 93 -31.26 6.25 -4.20
N ILE A 94 -30.86 5.01 -3.91
CA ILE A 94 -30.12 4.67 -2.69
C ILE A 94 -28.62 5.03 -2.73
N ARG A 95 -28.09 5.57 -3.83
CA ARG A 95 -26.66 5.91 -3.93
C ARG A 95 -26.27 6.93 -2.84
N PRO A 96 -25.17 6.71 -2.10
CA PRO A 96 -24.05 5.80 -2.38
C PRO A 96 -24.19 4.36 -1.86
N ALA A 97 -25.28 3.99 -1.18
CA ALA A 97 -25.50 2.65 -0.66
C ALA A 97 -25.66 1.60 -1.79
N THR A 98 -25.21 0.37 -1.54
CA THR A 98 -25.35 -0.72 -2.53
C THR A 98 -26.55 -1.61 -2.19
N PRO A 99 -27.31 -2.12 -3.19
CA PRO A 99 -28.46 -3.00 -2.96
C PRO A 99 -28.12 -4.22 -2.09
N GLN A 100 -26.95 -4.82 -2.34
CA GLN A 100 -26.47 -5.98 -1.61
C GLN A 100 -26.16 -5.64 -0.13
N ALA A 101 -25.55 -4.49 0.15
CA ALA A 101 -25.29 -4.06 1.52
C ALA A 101 -26.59 -3.84 2.30
N VAL A 102 -27.56 -3.16 1.68
CA VAL A 102 -28.88 -2.89 2.29
C VAL A 102 -29.63 -4.20 2.58
N PHE A 103 -29.63 -5.14 1.63
CA PHE A 103 -30.22 -6.46 1.82
C PHE A 103 -29.60 -7.21 3.00
N LEU A 104 -28.27 -7.24 3.09
CA LEU A 104 -27.57 -7.91 4.20
C LEU A 104 -27.89 -7.25 5.56
N LEU A 105 -27.95 -5.92 5.60
CA LEU A 105 -28.29 -5.18 6.82
C LEU A 105 -29.76 -5.42 7.24
N ASP A 106 -30.72 -5.44 6.31
CA ASP A 106 -32.13 -5.75 6.60
C ASP A 106 -32.31 -7.22 7.06
N ALA A 107 -31.61 -8.15 6.40
CA ALA A 107 -31.63 -9.56 6.75
C ALA A 107 -31.09 -9.81 8.17
N GLU A 108 -30.02 -9.13 8.57
CA GLU A 108 -29.49 -9.25 9.94
C GLU A 108 -30.39 -8.53 10.96
N ARG A 109 -30.96 -7.37 10.62
CA ARG A 109 -31.90 -6.64 11.49
C ARG A 109 -33.12 -7.49 11.87
N ARG A 110 -33.59 -8.33 10.95
CA ARG A 110 -34.69 -9.30 11.19
C ARG A 110 -34.29 -10.44 12.14
N ARG A 111 -33.01 -10.79 12.22
CA ARG A 111 -32.51 -11.83 13.14
C ARG A 111 -32.17 -11.21 14.50
N ARG A 112 -33.19 -11.03 15.35
CA ARG A 112 -33.01 -10.60 16.75
C ARG A 112 -32.27 -11.67 17.57
N HIS A 113 -30.96 -11.51 17.73
CA HIS A 113 -30.16 -12.34 18.63
C HIS A 113 -29.30 -11.42 19.50
N TRP A 114 -29.10 -11.75 20.78
CA TRP A 114 -28.17 -11.09 21.72
C TRP A 114 -26.78 -10.76 21.15
N ALA A 115 -26.34 -11.49 20.13
CA ALA A 115 -25.10 -11.21 19.42
C ALA A 115 -25.12 -10.00 18.46
N THR A 116 -26.28 -9.39 18.17
CA THR A 116 -26.39 -8.14 17.40
C THR A 116 -25.94 -6.92 18.19
N LEU A 117 -25.80 -7.03 19.52
CA LEU A 117 -25.27 -5.97 20.38
C LEU A 117 -23.80 -5.63 20.04
N LEU A 118 -23.03 -6.59 19.53
CA LEU A 118 -21.62 -6.42 19.12
C LEU A 118 -21.47 -6.00 17.65
N GLY A 119 -22.58 -5.76 16.94
CA GLY A 119 -22.59 -5.28 15.56
C GLY A 119 -23.46 -6.12 14.62
N PRO A 120 -23.96 -5.51 13.53
CA PRO A 120 -24.92 -6.12 12.60
C PRO A 120 -24.28 -7.05 11.56
N LEU A 121 -22.96 -7.28 11.59
CA LEU A 121 -22.29 -8.13 10.61
C LEU A 121 -21.31 -9.09 11.28
N PRO A 122 -21.13 -10.32 10.73
CA PRO A 122 -20.21 -11.31 11.28
C PRO A 122 -18.76 -10.80 11.32
N LEU A 123 -18.34 -10.01 10.33
CA LEU A 123 -17.02 -9.40 10.31
C LEU A 123 -16.81 -8.41 11.46
N VAL A 124 -17.79 -7.54 11.73
CA VAL A 124 -17.73 -6.56 12.83
C VAL A 124 -17.61 -7.28 14.17
N ARG A 125 -18.37 -8.36 14.35
CA ARG A 125 -18.32 -9.19 15.55
C ARG A 125 -16.96 -9.88 15.71
N ALA A 126 -16.40 -10.43 14.63
CA ALA A 126 -15.09 -11.04 14.64
C ALA A 126 -13.99 -10.03 15.01
N LEU A 127 -13.99 -8.84 14.40
CA LEU A 127 -13.04 -7.77 14.72
C LEU A 127 -13.18 -7.27 16.16
N THR A 128 -14.41 -7.13 16.65
CA THR A 128 -14.67 -6.73 18.04
C THR A 128 -14.16 -7.78 19.01
N ALA A 129 -14.42 -9.07 18.75
CA ALA A 129 -13.90 -10.17 19.57
C ALA A 129 -12.36 -10.22 19.55
N THR A 130 -11.74 -10.01 18.38
CA THR A 130 -10.28 -9.95 18.26
C THR A 130 -9.70 -8.73 19.00
N SER A 131 -10.34 -7.57 18.93
CA SER A 131 -9.92 -6.38 19.67
C SER A 131 -10.03 -6.58 21.19
N LEU A 132 -11.11 -7.21 21.66
CA LEU A 132 -11.27 -7.59 23.07
C LEU A 132 -10.22 -8.60 23.51
N LEU A 133 -9.86 -9.56 22.65
CA LEU A 133 -8.80 -10.53 22.91
C LEU A 133 -7.43 -9.85 23.03
N PHE A 134 -7.09 -8.92 22.14
CA PHE A 134 -5.86 -8.15 22.27
C PHE A 134 -5.85 -7.25 23.50
N LEU A 135 -6.97 -6.60 23.82
CA LEU A 135 -7.10 -5.81 25.04
C LEU A 135 -6.89 -6.67 26.28
N PHE A 136 -7.52 -7.85 26.33
CA PHE A 136 -7.34 -8.79 27.42
C PHE A 136 -5.89 -9.28 27.51
N ALA A 137 -5.24 -9.56 26.38
CA ALA A 137 -3.83 -9.94 26.35
C ALA A 137 -2.91 -8.81 26.85
N VAL A 138 -3.16 -7.56 26.46
CA VAL A 138 -2.42 -6.38 26.99
C VAL A 138 -2.57 -6.29 28.50
N VAL A 139 -3.80 -6.39 29.02
CA VAL A 139 -4.05 -6.32 30.46
C VAL A 139 -3.38 -7.50 31.18
N ALA A 140 -3.58 -8.73 30.70
CA ALA A 140 -2.99 -9.93 31.31
C ALA A 140 -1.46 -9.90 31.31
N SER A 141 -0.83 -9.44 30.24
CA SER A 141 0.62 -9.26 30.16
C SER A 141 1.11 -8.12 31.04
N ALA A 142 0.37 -7.02 31.17
CA ALA A 142 0.72 -5.89 32.05
C ALA A 142 0.63 -6.23 33.55
N LEU A 143 -0.08 -7.30 33.91
CA LEU A 143 -0.12 -7.83 35.28
C LEU A 143 1.12 -8.68 35.64
N SER A 144 1.97 -9.04 34.66
CA SER A 144 3.18 -9.82 34.90
C SER A 144 4.34 -8.92 35.31
N ASP A 145 5.07 -9.33 36.36
CA ASP A 145 6.28 -8.63 36.84
C ASP A 145 7.40 -8.58 35.77
N ASP A 146 7.34 -9.46 34.76
CA ASP A 146 8.30 -9.48 33.65
C ASP A 146 8.10 -8.28 32.69
N VAL A 147 6.89 -7.68 32.64
CA VAL A 147 6.55 -6.54 31.78
C VAL A 147 6.70 -5.23 32.56
N SER A 148 7.93 -4.73 32.64
CA SER A 148 8.26 -3.43 33.23
C SER A 148 8.63 -2.40 32.17
N ALA A 149 8.51 -1.11 32.49
CA ALA A 149 8.96 -0.02 31.61
C ALA A 149 10.44 -0.15 31.22
N ASP A 150 11.28 -0.65 32.13
CA ASP A 150 12.70 -0.89 31.88
C ASP A 150 12.92 -2.09 30.93
N ASN A 151 12.17 -3.16 31.15
CA ASN A 151 12.24 -4.38 30.34
C ASN A 151 11.72 -4.17 28.92
N VAL A 152 10.64 -3.40 28.77
CA VAL A 152 10.06 -3.10 27.44
C VAL A 152 11.00 -2.22 26.63
N ARG A 153 11.78 -1.34 27.27
CA ARG A 153 12.78 -0.50 26.59
C ARG A 153 13.93 -1.32 26.02
N LEU A 154 14.31 -2.42 26.68
CA LEU A 154 15.26 -3.38 26.11
C LEU A 154 14.66 -3.96 24.82
N GLY A 155 15.39 -3.85 23.71
CA GLY A 155 14.98 -4.46 22.45
C GLY A 155 15.07 -6.00 22.50
N PHE A 156 14.69 -6.63 21.39
CA PHE A 156 14.81 -8.05 21.13
C PHE A 156 16.25 -8.54 21.19
N LEU A 157 17.19 -7.66 20.87
CA LEU A 157 18.62 -7.98 20.86
C LEU A 157 19.26 -7.86 22.24
N ASP A 158 18.70 -7.04 23.14
CA ASP A 158 19.27 -6.78 24.47
C ASP A 158 18.57 -7.58 25.58
N SER A 159 17.40 -8.16 25.31
CA SER A 159 16.65 -8.98 26.26
C SER A 159 16.96 -10.47 26.06
N SER A 160 17.07 -11.23 27.15
CA SER A 160 17.27 -12.68 27.10
C SER A 160 16.22 -13.45 27.91
N GLY A 161 15.95 -14.70 27.53
CA GLY A 161 15.08 -15.61 28.29
C GLY A 161 13.57 -15.35 28.12
N SER A 162 12.79 -15.68 29.16
CA SER A 162 11.32 -15.58 29.16
C SER A 162 10.80 -14.14 29.13
N VAL A 163 11.58 -13.18 29.63
CA VAL A 163 11.24 -11.74 29.66
C VAL A 163 11.03 -11.20 28.24
N LEU A 164 11.88 -11.62 27.29
CA LEU A 164 11.72 -11.26 25.88
C LEU A 164 10.37 -11.72 25.31
N LEU A 165 9.96 -12.95 25.63
CA LEU A 165 8.69 -13.49 25.13
C LEU A 165 7.50 -12.69 25.67
N TRP A 166 7.51 -12.34 26.96
CA TRP A 166 6.44 -11.55 27.57
C TRP A 166 6.38 -10.13 27.00
N ASN A 167 7.53 -9.47 26.83
CA ASN A 167 7.60 -8.16 26.19
C ASN A 167 7.13 -8.20 24.74
N ALA A 168 7.52 -9.23 23.98
CA ALA A 168 7.09 -9.42 22.60
C ALA A 168 5.58 -9.64 22.51
N VAL A 169 5.01 -10.49 23.37
CA VAL A 169 3.55 -10.73 23.43
C VAL A 169 2.80 -9.45 23.80
N PHE A 170 3.33 -8.67 24.75
CA PHE A 170 2.76 -7.39 25.15
C PHE A 170 2.77 -6.37 24.00
N LEU A 171 3.92 -6.16 23.35
CA LEU A 171 4.05 -5.23 22.22
C LEU A 171 3.24 -5.68 21.00
N LEU A 172 3.21 -6.98 20.71
CA LEU A 172 2.38 -7.57 19.66
C LEU A 172 0.90 -7.34 19.93
N SER A 173 0.47 -7.45 21.19
CA SER A 173 -0.91 -7.19 21.60
C SER A 173 -1.27 -5.72 21.49
N CYS A 174 -0.33 -4.81 21.82
CA CYS A 174 -0.49 -3.38 21.58
C CYS A 174 -0.63 -3.06 20.07
N ALA A 175 0.24 -3.62 19.22
CA ALA A 175 0.13 -3.46 17.77
C ALA A 175 -1.19 -4.05 17.21
N GLY A 176 -1.58 -5.23 17.69
CA GLY A 176 -2.84 -5.88 17.34
C GLY A 176 -4.08 -5.06 17.75
N LEU A 177 -4.04 -4.40 18.91
CA LEU A 177 -5.09 -3.49 19.37
C LEU A 177 -5.24 -2.30 18.42
N GLY A 178 -4.13 -1.66 18.04
CA GLY A 178 -4.13 -0.57 17.06
C GLY A 178 -4.69 -0.99 15.69
N ALA A 179 -4.26 -2.15 15.19
CA ALA A 179 -4.72 -2.70 13.91
C ALA A 179 -6.20 -3.12 13.91
N SER A 180 -6.68 -3.66 15.03
CA SER A 180 -8.09 -4.01 15.20
C SER A 180 -8.95 -2.76 15.28
N PHE A 181 -8.48 -1.72 15.99
CA PHE A 181 -9.18 -0.44 16.09
C PHE A 181 -9.32 0.26 14.72
N SER A 182 -8.24 0.31 13.93
CA SER A 182 -8.29 0.91 12.58
C SER A 182 -9.23 0.14 11.64
N SER A 183 -9.20 -1.19 11.71
CA SER A 183 -10.06 -2.05 10.90
C SER A 183 -11.53 -1.92 11.31
N LEU A 184 -11.82 -1.91 12.61
CA LEU A 184 -13.16 -1.76 13.14
C LEU A 184 -13.77 -0.39 12.78
N PHE A 185 -13.00 0.69 12.89
CA PHE A 185 -13.47 2.02 12.52
C PHE A 185 -13.76 2.15 11.02
N GLN A 186 -12.92 1.54 10.17
CA GLN A 186 -13.17 1.49 8.73
C GLN A 186 -14.45 0.72 8.42
N VAL A 187 -14.62 -0.47 8.99
CA VAL A 187 -15.81 -1.31 8.76
C VAL A 187 -17.06 -0.61 9.29
N HIS A 188 -17.02 0.01 10.48
CA HIS A 188 -18.14 0.79 10.99
C HIS A 188 -18.55 1.89 10.02
N ARG A 189 -17.59 2.59 9.39
CA ARG A 189 -17.91 3.63 8.39
C ARG A 189 -18.59 3.03 7.16
N TYR A 190 -18.14 1.88 6.67
CA TYR A 190 -18.77 1.19 5.52
C TYR A 190 -20.17 0.68 5.85
N VAL A 191 -20.39 0.22 7.08
CA VAL A 191 -21.69 -0.22 7.58
C VAL A 191 -22.65 0.95 7.74
N ALA A 192 -22.19 2.04 8.36
CA ALA A 192 -23.00 3.25 8.56
C ALA A 192 -23.44 3.86 7.22
N ASN A 193 -22.60 3.80 6.20
CA ASN A 193 -22.91 4.30 4.85
C ASN A 193 -23.60 3.25 3.96
N ALA A 194 -23.97 2.08 4.49
CA ALA A 194 -24.54 0.95 3.74
C ALA A 194 -23.78 0.65 2.42
N THR A 195 -22.44 0.76 2.46
CA THR A 195 -21.52 0.51 1.33
C THR A 195 -20.66 -0.74 1.58
N TYR A 196 -21.03 -1.57 2.55
CA TYR A 196 -20.30 -2.78 2.90
C TYR A 196 -20.47 -3.87 1.83
N ASP A 197 -19.36 -4.42 1.35
CA ASP A 197 -19.33 -5.56 0.42
C ASP A 197 -18.58 -6.73 1.07
N PRO A 198 -19.25 -7.87 1.35
CA PRO A 198 -18.64 -9.07 1.93
C PRO A 198 -17.47 -9.65 1.14
N LYS A 199 -17.34 -9.32 -0.16
CA LYS A 199 -16.23 -9.80 -0.99
C LYS A 199 -14.87 -9.37 -0.43
N PHE A 200 -14.83 -8.24 0.28
CA PHE A 200 -13.60 -7.68 0.84
C PHE A 200 -13.29 -8.14 2.28
N ASP A 201 -14.04 -9.10 2.85
CA ASP A 201 -13.81 -9.64 4.19
C ASP A 201 -12.36 -10.10 4.42
N ALA A 202 -11.82 -10.85 3.45
CA ALA A 202 -10.42 -11.28 3.47
C ALA A 202 -9.45 -10.10 3.41
N SER A 203 -9.80 -9.02 2.69
CA SER A 203 -8.97 -7.82 2.57
C SER A 203 -8.92 -7.03 3.89
N TYR A 204 -10.00 -6.99 4.66
CA TYR A 204 -9.99 -6.39 6.00
C TYR A 204 -9.09 -7.17 6.95
N GLY A 205 -9.13 -8.51 6.90
CA GLY A 205 -8.23 -9.37 7.67
C GLY A 205 -6.76 -9.19 7.30
N ALA A 206 -6.45 -9.14 6.00
CA ALA A 206 -5.09 -8.88 5.52
C ALA A 206 -4.55 -7.51 5.97
N ARG A 207 -5.40 -6.47 5.96
CA ARG A 207 -5.03 -5.13 6.45
C ARG A 207 -4.72 -5.14 7.95
N MET A 208 -5.45 -5.93 8.73
CA MET A 208 -5.19 -6.10 10.16
C MET A 208 -3.84 -6.78 10.42
N ILE A 209 -3.50 -7.83 9.67
CA ILE A 209 -2.18 -8.49 9.76
C ILE A 209 -1.07 -7.51 9.40
N LEU A 210 -1.25 -6.74 8.32
CA LEU A 210 -0.28 -5.75 7.89
C LEU A 210 -0.06 -4.67 8.95
N GLY A 211 -1.13 -4.22 9.62
CA GLY A 211 -1.04 -3.31 10.77
C GLY A 211 -0.24 -3.91 11.93
N LEU A 212 -0.55 -5.14 12.32
CA LEU A 212 0.16 -5.83 13.39
C LEU A 212 1.67 -5.93 13.10
N ILE A 213 2.05 -6.29 11.87
CA ILE A 213 3.45 -6.34 11.43
C ILE A 213 4.07 -4.94 11.46
N ALA A 214 3.38 -3.94 10.93
CA ALA A 214 3.85 -2.55 10.89
C ALA A 214 4.09 -1.98 12.29
N GLY A 215 3.21 -2.26 13.25
CA GLY A 215 3.39 -1.86 14.65
C GLY A 215 4.61 -2.49 15.30
N LEU A 216 4.87 -3.78 15.03
CA LEU A 216 6.06 -4.47 15.55
C LEU A 216 7.35 -3.94 14.91
N ILE A 217 7.36 -3.76 13.59
CA ILE A 217 8.52 -3.20 12.86
C ILE A 217 8.87 -1.80 13.38
N LEU A 218 7.85 -0.96 13.59
CA LEU A 218 8.05 0.42 14.03
C LEU A 218 8.76 0.51 15.39
N VAL A 219 8.53 -0.45 16.28
CA VAL A 219 9.07 -0.44 17.64
C VAL A 219 10.39 -1.18 17.76
N GLU A 220 10.57 -2.23 16.97
CA GLU A 220 11.65 -3.20 17.18
C GLU A 220 12.75 -3.13 16.12
N VAL A 221 12.40 -2.80 14.88
CA VAL A 221 13.36 -2.73 13.77
C VAL A 221 13.89 -1.31 13.60
N LEU A 222 13.10 -0.30 13.94
CA LEU A 222 13.54 1.09 13.81
C LEU A 222 14.46 1.50 14.97
N PRO A 223 15.61 2.14 14.69
CA PRO A 223 16.52 2.62 15.73
C PRO A 223 15.82 3.57 16.70
N GLY A 224 16.03 3.35 18.01
CA GLY A 224 15.50 4.21 19.07
C GLY A 224 15.91 5.68 18.93
N ASP A 225 17.10 5.93 18.38
CA ASP A 225 17.68 7.27 18.19
C ASP A 225 16.84 8.17 17.27
N LEU A 226 16.08 7.58 16.34
CA LEU A 226 15.15 8.31 15.47
C LEU A 226 14.00 8.95 16.27
N PHE A 227 13.65 8.37 17.41
CA PHE A 227 12.59 8.85 18.30
C PHE A 227 13.12 9.71 19.44
N GLU A 228 14.44 9.71 19.66
CA GLU A 228 15.09 10.52 20.67
C GLU A 228 15.20 12.01 20.29
N SER A 229 15.23 12.33 19.00
CA SER A 229 15.49 13.70 18.53
C SER A 229 14.23 14.57 18.36
N GLY A 230 13.06 14.18 18.91
CA GLY A 230 11.81 14.93 18.79
C GLY A 230 10.80 14.72 19.91
N GLY A 231 9.61 15.33 19.77
CA GLY A 231 8.47 15.18 20.71
C GLY A 231 7.92 13.76 20.85
N MET A 232 8.46 12.81 20.08
CA MET A 232 8.15 11.38 20.17
C MET A 232 8.79 10.70 21.39
N ARG A 233 9.76 11.34 22.08
CA ARG A 233 10.35 10.83 23.35
C ARG A 233 9.31 10.54 24.43
N THR A 234 8.20 11.27 24.43
CA THR A 234 7.10 11.08 25.39
C THR A 234 6.23 9.87 25.06
N PHE A 235 6.29 9.35 23.83
CA PHE A 235 5.56 8.14 23.43
C PHE A 235 6.43 6.91 23.68
N GLY A 236 6.08 6.15 24.71
CA GLY A 236 6.72 4.86 24.98
C GLY A 236 6.50 3.85 23.84
N LYS A 237 7.38 2.84 23.75
CA LYS A 237 7.28 1.72 22.80
C LYS A 237 5.87 1.14 22.63
N PRO A 238 5.04 0.95 23.68
CA PRO A 238 3.67 0.43 23.51
C PRO A 238 2.76 1.37 22.71
N THR A 239 2.92 2.68 22.89
CA THR A 239 2.12 3.67 22.16
C THR A 239 2.55 3.73 20.69
N LEU A 240 3.85 3.62 20.42
CA LEU A 240 4.38 3.49 19.05
C LEU A 240 3.87 2.20 18.38
N ALA A 241 3.85 1.06 19.10
CA ALA A 241 3.29 -0.19 18.59
C ALA A 241 1.82 -0.02 18.20
N MET A 242 1.00 0.60 19.08
CA MET A 242 -0.40 0.90 18.77
C MET A 242 -0.55 1.82 17.56
N LEU A 243 0.25 2.88 17.45
CA LEU A 243 0.18 3.83 16.35
C LEU A 243 0.57 3.18 15.01
N GLY A 244 1.62 2.37 15.00
CA GLY A 244 2.04 1.61 13.82
C GLY A 244 1.01 0.55 13.42
N GLY A 245 0.38 -0.09 14.42
CA GLY A 245 -0.77 -0.97 14.26
C GLY A 245 -1.95 -0.28 13.58
N PHE A 246 -2.30 0.90 14.07
CA PHE A 246 -3.41 1.70 13.56
C PHE A 246 -3.17 2.19 12.12
N SER A 247 -1.94 2.61 11.81
CA SER A 247 -1.59 3.24 10.54
C SER A 247 -0.45 2.51 9.81
N ALA A 248 -0.74 1.29 9.35
CA ALA A 248 0.19 0.49 8.56
C ALA A 248 0.75 1.26 7.35
N THR A 249 -0.08 2.09 6.71
CA THR A 249 0.31 2.91 5.55
C THR A 249 1.32 4.00 5.93
N ALA A 250 1.19 4.62 7.11
CA ALA A 250 2.17 5.61 7.55
C ALA A 250 3.53 4.96 7.82
N VAL A 251 3.54 3.78 8.45
CA VAL A 251 4.77 3.01 8.68
C VAL A 251 5.41 2.61 7.34
N TYR A 252 4.62 2.10 6.40
CA TYR A 252 5.12 1.78 5.06
C TYR A 252 5.75 3.01 4.37
N ARG A 253 5.11 4.17 4.41
CA ARG A 253 5.66 5.42 3.86
C ARG A 253 6.95 5.86 4.55
N LEU A 254 7.04 5.68 5.87
CA LEU A 254 8.24 5.96 6.63
C LEU A 254 9.40 5.05 6.19
N LEU A 255 9.16 3.75 6.11
CA LEU A 255 10.15 2.78 5.64
C LEU A 255 10.59 3.10 4.21
N GLN A 256 9.65 3.39 3.33
CA GLN A 256 9.96 3.80 1.96
C GLN A 256 10.86 5.04 1.95
N ARG A 257 10.54 6.06 2.75
CA ARG A 257 11.37 7.27 2.87
C ARG A 257 12.78 6.97 3.38
N LEU A 258 12.93 6.03 4.32
CA LEU A 258 14.24 5.59 4.80
C LEU A 258 15.03 4.87 3.71
N VAL A 259 14.37 3.98 2.96
CA VAL A 259 14.97 3.29 1.80
C VAL A 259 15.40 4.31 0.74
N ASP A 260 14.54 5.25 0.37
CA ASP A 260 14.85 6.31 -0.60
C ASP A 260 16.00 7.21 -0.11
N SER A 261 16.08 7.47 1.21
CA SER A 261 17.18 8.23 1.81
C SER A 261 18.49 7.46 1.76
N MET A 262 18.48 6.16 2.10
CA MET A 262 19.65 5.29 1.96
C MET A 262 20.08 5.17 0.50
N GLU A 263 19.13 5.03 -0.43
CA GLU A 263 19.40 5.04 -1.87
C GLU A 263 20.02 6.37 -2.30
N THR A 264 19.58 7.50 -1.73
CA THR A 264 20.16 8.82 -2.01
C THR A 264 21.57 8.96 -1.46
N LEU A 265 21.86 8.43 -0.26
CA LEU A 265 23.22 8.39 0.29
C LEU A 265 24.14 7.53 -0.62
N VAL A 266 23.70 6.33 -0.98
CA VAL A 266 24.46 5.40 -1.83
C VAL A 266 24.62 5.94 -3.26
N ARG A 267 23.58 6.56 -3.82
CA ARG A 267 23.62 7.16 -5.16
C ARG A 267 24.36 8.49 -5.17
N GLY A 268 24.40 9.23 -4.06
CA GLY A 268 25.20 10.44 -3.89
C GLY A 268 26.68 10.17 -4.16
N ASP A 269 27.19 9.02 -3.68
CA ASP A 269 28.56 8.58 -3.98
C ASP A 269 28.76 8.26 -5.47
N ALA A 270 27.79 7.62 -6.13
CA ALA A 270 27.86 7.30 -7.56
C ALA A 270 27.71 8.55 -8.47
N ALA A 271 26.86 9.50 -8.08
CA ALA A 271 26.68 10.78 -8.77
C ALA A 271 27.92 11.66 -8.62
N ALA A 272 28.54 11.69 -7.44
CA ALA A 272 29.81 12.37 -7.22
C ALA A 272 30.95 11.75 -8.04
N GLN A 273 31.03 10.41 -8.12
CA GLN A 273 32.02 9.72 -8.96
C GLN A 273 31.82 9.98 -10.46
N THR A 274 30.58 9.99 -10.94
CA THR A 274 30.30 10.31 -12.35
C THR A 274 30.62 11.77 -12.69
N GLN A 275 30.33 12.71 -11.79
CA GLN A 275 30.72 14.12 -11.97
C GLN A 275 32.25 14.30 -11.94
N ALA A 276 32.95 13.66 -11.01
CA ALA A 276 34.41 13.68 -10.96
C ALA A 276 35.03 13.10 -12.25
N THR A 277 34.44 12.03 -12.79
CA THR A 277 34.92 11.42 -14.05
C THR A 277 34.69 12.35 -15.25
N LEU A 278 33.54 13.03 -15.30
CA LEU A 278 33.22 14.01 -16.35
C LEU A 278 34.11 15.26 -16.26
N GLU A 279 34.43 15.74 -15.05
CA GLU A 279 35.37 16.86 -14.87
C GLU A 279 36.79 16.46 -15.30
N VAL A 280 37.25 15.26 -14.95
CA VAL A 280 38.55 14.74 -15.42
C VAL A 280 38.58 14.64 -16.95
N GLN A 281 37.49 14.20 -17.59
CA GLN A 281 37.39 14.17 -19.05
C GLN A 281 37.39 15.57 -19.67
N ARG A 282 36.71 16.56 -19.06
CA ARG A 282 36.72 17.95 -19.54
C ARG A 282 38.11 18.58 -19.45
N VAL A 283 38.78 18.42 -18.30
CA VAL A 283 40.15 18.90 -18.10
C VAL A 283 41.12 18.20 -19.06
N GLY A 284 40.92 16.90 -19.30
CA GLY A 284 41.66 16.15 -20.32
C GLY A 284 41.54 16.78 -21.71
N ASN A 285 40.32 16.98 -22.19
CA ASN A 285 40.06 17.56 -23.52
C ASN A 285 40.62 18.99 -23.66
N ASP A 286 40.50 19.82 -22.62
CA ASP A 286 41.03 21.19 -22.64
C ASP A 286 42.57 21.20 -22.68
N SER A 287 43.20 20.27 -21.95
CA SER A 287 44.66 20.12 -21.96
C SER A 287 45.20 19.61 -23.31
N GLU A 288 44.47 18.73 -24.00
CA GLU A 288 44.80 18.27 -25.35
C GLU A 288 44.70 19.41 -26.37
N ARG A 289 43.66 20.24 -26.28
CA ARG A 289 43.50 21.42 -27.15
C ARG A 289 44.61 22.45 -26.96
N MET A 290 45.00 22.72 -25.71
CA MET A 290 46.10 23.66 -25.43
C MET A 290 47.45 23.13 -25.95
N ARG A 291 47.72 21.82 -25.81
CA ARG A 291 48.91 21.19 -26.37
C ARG A 291 48.94 21.31 -27.89
N TRP A 292 47.82 21.02 -28.56
CA TRP A 292 47.71 21.13 -30.00
C TRP A 292 47.92 22.56 -30.50
N GLN A 293 47.31 23.56 -29.85
CA GLN A 293 47.51 24.97 -30.20
C GLN A 293 48.96 25.42 -30.03
N GLY A 294 49.65 24.96 -28.98
CA GLY A 294 51.08 25.22 -28.77
C GLY A 294 51.95 24.61 -29.86
N GLU A 295 51.64 23.39 -30.28
CA GLU A 295 52.35 22.70 -31.36
C GLU A 295 52.14 23.41 -32.72
N LEU A 296 50.92 23.85 -33.02
CA LEU A 296 50.62 24.66 -34.21
C LEU A 296 51.40 26.00 -34.21
N ALA A 297 51.44 26.69 -33.07
CA ALA A 297 52.17 27.95 -32.95
C ALA A 297 53.69 27.76 -33.16
N ALA A 298 54.26 26.68 -32.62
CA ALA A 298 55.66 26.34 -32.82
C ALA A 298 55.99 26.06 -34.30
N GLN A 299 55.11 25.33 -35.00
CA GLN A 299 55.27 25.05 -36.43
C GLN A 299 55.17 26.31 -37.30
N LEU A 300 54.27 27.24 -36.97
CA LEU A 300 54.17 28.54 -37.66
C LEU A 300 55.42 29.40 -37.45
N MET A 301 55.97 29.45 -36.24
CA MET A 301 57.22 30.15 -35.97
C MET A 301 58.40 29.54 -36.73
N ALA A 302 58.48 28.21 -36.83
CA ALA A 302 59.50 27.53 -37.62
C ALA A 302 59.38 27.84 -39.12
N LEU A 303 58.13 27.95 -39.63
CA LEU A 303 57.88 28.36 -41.01
C LEU A 303 58.37 29.79 -41.27
N GLN A 304 58.03 30.73 -40.37
CA GLN A 304 58.45 32.13 -40.46
C GLN A 304 59.99 32.26 -40.47
N GLN A 305 60.68 31.59 -39.54
CA GLN A 305 62.15 31.58 -39.50
C GLN A 305 62.78 31.02 -40.79
N SER A 306 62.13 30.03 -41.42
CA SER A 306 62.61 29.49 -42.70
C SER A 306 62.40 30.45 -43.89
N ILE A 307 61.38 31.31 -43.84
CA ILE A 307 61.16 32.35 -44.85
C ILE A 307 62.23 33.45 -44.68
N ASP A 308 62.51 33.86 -43.45
CA ASP A 308 63.51 34.89 -43.13
C ASP A 308 64.95 34.44 -43.45
N ALA A 309 65.23 33.13 -43.41
CA ALA A 309 66.53 32.53 -43.76
C ALA A 309 66.81 32.44 -45.28
N GLY A 310 65.90 32.92 -46.15
CA GLY A 310 66.12 32.96 -47.60
C GLY A 310 65.97 31.61 -48.31
N THR A 311 65.20 30.67 -47.74
CA THR A 311 64.98 29.33 -48.29
C THR A 311 64.24 29.40 -49.64
N PRO A 312 64.60 28.59 -50.66
CA PRO A 312 63.96 28.64 -51.98
C PRO A 312 62.44 28.36 -51.92
N PRO A 313 61.63 29.06 -52.74
CA PRO A 313 60.18 29.10 -52.63
C PRO A 313 59.48 27.74 -52.81
N ALA A 314 60.11 26.80 -53.51
CA ALA A 314 59.58 25.44 -53.69
C ALA A 314 59.56 24.63 -52.38
N ALA A 315 60.55 24.79 -51.52
CA ALA A 315 60.64 24.08 -50.24
C ALA A 315 59.61 24.60 -49.22
N VAL A 316 59.25 25.89 -49.31
CA VAL A 316 58.21 26.52 -48.48
C VAL A 316 56.82 26.01 -48.87
N GLN A 317 56.53 25.89 -50.17
CA GLN A 317 55.25 25.35 -50.66
C GLN A 317 55.05 23.88 -50.25
N GLN A 318 56.11 23.08 -50.26
CA GLN A 318 56.04 21.67 -49.87
C GLN A 318 55.73 21.50 -48.37
N ARG A 319 56.36 22.29 -47.50
CA ARG A 319 56.04 22.31 -46.05
C ARG A 319 54.63 22.81 -45.75
N LEU A 320 54.14 23.80 -46.50
CA LEU A 320 52.76 24.30 -46.37
C LEU A 320 51.73 23.24 -46.78
N ALA A 321 52.03 22.46 -47.82
CA ALA A 321 51.19 21.34 -48.25
C ALA A 321 51.16 20.21 -47.22
N ASP A 322 52.30 19.90 -46.59
CA ASP A 322 52.39 18.89 -45.52
C ASP A 322 51.66 19.34 -44.25
N PHE A 323 51.75 20.62 -43.89
CA PHE A 323 50.98 21.23 -42.80
C PHE A 323 49.46 21.18 -43.05
N ALA A 324 49.00 21.58 -44.25
CA ALA A 324 47.58 21.53 -44.59
C ALA A 324 47.03 20.09 -44.53
N ARG A 325 47.85 19.10 -44.91
CA ARG A 325 47.49 17.68 -44.85
C ARG A 325 47.41 17.16 -43.41
N ALA A 326 48.29 17.61 -42.52
CA ALA A 326 48.26 17.28 -41.10
C ALA A 326 47.04 17.86 -40.37
N VAL A 327 46.68 19.12 -40.66
CA VAL A 327 45.49 19.78 -40.09
C VAL A 327 44.19 19.09 -40.55
N LEU A 328 44.11 18.72 -41.84
CA LEU A 328 42.93 18.03 -42.40
C LEU A 328 42.78 16.59 -41.89
N GLN A 329 43.85 15.93 -41.45
CA GLN A 329 43.78 14.59 -40.85
C GLN A 329 43.36 14.62 -39.37
N ALA A 330 43.65 15.70 -38.65
CA ALA A 330 43.25 15.85 -37.24
C ALA A 330 41.75 16.14 -37.06
N ASP A 331 41.12 16.80 -38.04
CA ASP A 331 39.68 17.12 -38.03
C ASP A 331 38.79 15.94 -38.47
N ASN A 332 39.37 14.80 -38.83
CA ASN A 332 38.64 13.59 -39.19
C ASN A 332 38.84 12.51 -38.11
N PRO A 333 38.11 12.56 -36.98
CA PRO A 333 38.13 11.47 -36.02
C PRO A 333 37.54 10.26 -36.75
N ALA A 334 38.39 9.26 -37.00
CA ALA A 334 37.93 7.97 -37.48
C ALA A 334 36.75 7.50 -36.60
N LEU A 335 35.60 7.26 -37.23
CA LEU A 335 34.43 6.66 -36.61
C LEU A 335 34.85 5.49 -35.70
N PRO A 336 34.37 5.41 -34.46
CA PRO A 336 34.65 4.25 -33.61
C PRO A 336 34.12 2.99 -34.30
N ALA A 337 35.02 2.03 -34.48
CA ALA A 337 34.71 0.69 -34.95
C ALA A 337 33.61 0.07 -34.09
N ALA A 338 32.70 -0.61 -34.77
CA ALA A 338 31.50 -1.24 -34.24
C ALA A 338 31.73 -2.10 -32.99
N LEU A 339 30.77 -1.97 -32.06
CA LEU A 339 30.53 -2.83 -30.90
C LEU A 339 30.69 -4.34 -31.23
N PRO A 340 31.37 -5.15 -30.39
CA PRO A 340 31.21 -6.59 -30.44
C PRO A 340 29.83 -6.98 -29.90
N LYS A 341 29.11 -7.81 -30.67
CA LYS A 341 27.85 -8.45 -30.24
C LYS A 341 28.13 -9.41 -29.08
N PRO A 342 27.23 -9.50 -28.09
CA PRO A 342 27.34 -10.50 -27.03
C PRO A 342 26.86 -11.86 -27.54
N ASP A 343 27.64 -12.90 -27.24
CA ASP A 343 27.16 -14.27 -27.06
C ASP A 343 26.54 -14.41 -25.67
#